data_AF-W0FPQ9-F1
#
_entry.id   AF-W0FPQ9-F1
#
_cell.length_a   1.000
_cell.length_b   1.000
_cell.length_c   1.000
_cell.angle_alpha   90.00
_cell.angle_beta   90.00
_cell.angle_gamma   90.00
#
_symmetry.space_group_name_H-M   'P 1'
#
loop_
_entity.id
_entity.type
_entity.pdbx_description
1 polymer ?
#
loop_
_entity_poly.entity_id
_entity_poly.type
_entity_poly.pdbx_seq_one_letter_code
_entity_poly.pdbx_strand_id
1 'polypeptide(L)'
;MSNNGQKINGGDKLTIKQSHAGSSKQALAILQGLKADVVTYNQVTDVQILHDKGKLIPADWQSRLPNNSSPFYSTMGFLVRKGNPKNIHDWNDLVRSDVKLIFPNPKTSGNARYTYLAAWGAADKADGGDKGKTEQFMTQFLKNVEVFDTGGRGATTTFAERGLGDVLISFES
;
A
#
# COMPACT_ATOMS: atom_id res chain seq x y z
N MET A 1 13.99 15.15 1.33
CA MET A 1 14.82 14.46 0.31
C MET A 1 16.02 13.89 1.05
N SER A 2 16.15 12.57 1.15
CA SER A 2 17.37 11.94 1.67
C SER A 2 18.40 11.81 0.53
N ASN A 3 19.69 11.91 0.84
CA ASN A 3 20.78 12.00 -0.13
C ASN A 3 21.85 10.95 0.19
N ASN A 4 21.95 9.90 -0.62
CA ASN A 4 23.01 8.89 -0.50
C ASN A 4 23.89 8.98 -1.74
N GLY A 5 25.09 9.55 -1.61
CA GLY A 5 26.06 9.63 -2.69
C GLY A 5 26.81 8.31 -2.83
N GLN A 6 26.69 7.64 -3.97
CA GLN A 6 27.50 6.47 -4.31
C GLN A 6 28.39 6.80 -5.51
N LYS A 7 29.66 6.38 -5.45
CA LYS A 7 30.53 6.39 -6.63
C LYS A 7 30.19 5.17 -7.48
N ILE A 8 29.96 5.38 -8.77
CA ILE A 8 29.75 4.31 -9.75
C ILE A 8 30.96 4.20 -10.69
N ASN A 9 31.07 3.07 -11.39
CA ASN A 9 32.16 2.78 -12.32
C ASN A 9 32.42 3.97 -13.26
N GLY A 10 33.67 4.45 -13.32
CA GLY A 10 34.08 5.58 -14.17
C GLY A 10 34.40 6.89 -13.43
N GLY A 11 34.16 6.98 -12.12
CA GLY A 11 34.52 8.16 -11.32
C GLY A 11 33.43 9.23 -11.21
N ASP A 12 32.32 9.06 -11.94
CA ASP A 12 31.15 9.92 -11.86
C ASP A 12 30.43 9.76 -10.50
N LYS A 13 29.94 10.90 -9.99
CA LYS A 13 29.23 10.96 -8.71
C LYS A 13 27.73 10.81 -8.95
N LEU A 14 27.18 9.65 -8.60
CA LEU A 14 25.73 9.43 -8.61
C LEU A 14 25.11 10.04 -7.34
N THR A 15 24.09 10.87 -7.55
CA THR A 15 23.29 11.48 -6.49
C THR A 15 21.84 11.04 -6.64
N ILE A 16 21.33 10.27 -5.67
CA ILE A 16 19.93 9.80 -5.68
C ILE A 16 19.12 10.66 -4.71
N LYS A 17 18.07 11.31 -5.24
CA LYS A 17 17.08 12.05 -4.44
C LYS A 17 15.79 11.27 -4.39
N GLN A 18 15.34 10.93 -3.18
CA GLN A 18 14.11 10.14 -3.00
C GLN A 18 12.93 10.98 -2.52
N SER A 19 11.74 10.63 -3.00
CA SER A 19 10.43 11.16 -2.61
C SER A 19 9.50 10.01 -2.24
N HIS A 20 8.84 10.08 -1.09
CA HIS A 20 7.98 9.01 -0.57
C HIS A 20 6.61 9.54 -0.15
N ALA A 21 5.54 8.93 -0.66
CA ALA A 21 4.15 9.15 -0.25
C ALA A 21 3.28 7.97 -0.73
N GLY A 22 1.96 8.07 -0.60
CA GLY A 22 1.04 7.17 -1.31
C GLY A 22 1.32 7.17 -2.81
N SER A 23 1.36 5.99 -3.42
CA SER A 23 1.78 5.78 -4.82
C SER A 23 0.96 6.61 -5.82
N SER A 24 -0.38 6.64 -5.69
CA SER A 24 -1.22 7.47 -6.55
C SER A 24 -0.93 8.95 -6.41
N LYS A 25 -0.61 9.43 -5.19
CA LYS A 25 -0.21 10.83 -4.98
C LYS A 25 1.10 11.15 -5.71
N GLN A 26 2.07 10.23 -5.70
CA GLN A 26 3.32 10.40 -6.45
C GLN A 26 3.09 10.40 -7.96
N ALA A 27 2.27 9.47 -8.47
CA ALA A 27 1.94 9.40 -9.90
C ALA A 27 1.25 10.69 -10.38
N LEU A 28 0.29 11.21 -9.61
CA LEU A 28 -0.37 12.49 -9.91
C LEU A 28 0.62 13.68 -9.88
N ALA A 29 1.55 13.71 -8.92
CA ALA A 29 2.56 14.77 -8.86
C ALA A 29 3.46 14.76 -10.11
N ILE A 30 3.83 13.58 -10.61
CA ILE A 30 4.61 13.44 -11.85
C ILE A 30 3.80 13.94 -13.06
N LEU A 31 2.53 13.55 -13.17
CA LEU A 31 1.64 14.05 -14.23
C LEU A 31 1.46 15.58 -14.17
N GLN A 32 1.64 16.19 -13.00
CA GLN A 32 1.59 17.64 -12.79
C GLN A 32 2.96 18.34 -12.96
N GLY A 33 4.00 17.63 -13.39
CA GLY A 33 5.30 18.20 -13.73
C GLY A 33 6.44 17.93 -12.73
N LEU A 34 6.21 17.11 -11.69
CA LEU A 34 7.31 16.60 -10.87
C LEU A 34 8.21 15.70 -11.74
N LYS A 35 9.47 16.08 -11.91
CA LYS A 35 10.44 15.30 -12.67
C LYS A 35 10.89 14.08 -11.86
N ALA A 36 10.83 12.90 -12.46
CA ALA A 36 11.34 11.67 -11.92
C ALA A 36 12.01 10.85 -13.02
N ASP A 37 13.22 10.35 -12.75
CA ASP A 37 13.96 9.50 -13.69
C ASP A 37 13.52 8.03 -13.58
N VAL A 38 13.16 7.60 -12.37
CA VAL A 38 12.70 6.24 -12.07
C VAL A 38 11.53 6.33 -11.08
N VAL A 39 10.53 5.48 -11.29
CA VAL A 39 9.45 5.26 -10.32
C VAL A 39 9.52 3.84 -9.77
N THR A 40 9.32 3.71 -8.46
CA THR A 40 9.28 2.43 -7.76
C THR A 40 7.98 2.38 -6.97
N TYR A 41 6.88 2.07 -7.66
CA TYR A 41 5.55 2.01 -7.06
C TYR A 41 5.18 0.59 -6.68
N ASN A 42 4.22 0.47 -5.77
CA ASN A 42 3.69 -0.81 -5.35
C ASN A 42 2.55 -1.32 -6.23
N GLN A 43 2.03 -0.52 -7.18
CA GLN A 43 0.90 -0.90 -8.02
C GLN A 43 1.14 -0.63 -9.50
N VAL A 44 0.77 -1.63 -10.31
CA VAL A 44 0.78 -1.58 -11.78
C VAL A 44 -0.04 -0.39 -12.29
N THR A 45 -1.21 -0.13 -11.71
CA THR A 45 -2.11 0.96 -12.15
C THR A 45 -1.48 2.35 -12.00
N ASP A 46 -0.68 2.58 -10.96
CA ASP A 46 -0.01 3.85 -10.74
C ASP A 46 1.21 4.03 -11.64
N VAL A 47 1.78 2.95 -12.18
CA VAL A 47 2.81 3.03 -13.25
C VAL A 47 2.13 3.23 -14.60
N GLN A 48 1.06 2.46 -14.87
CA GLN A 48 0.31 2.51 -16.12
C GLN A 48 -0.23 3.90 -16.44
N ILE A 49 -0.70 4.65 -15.43
CA ILE A 49 -1.22 6.01 -15.65
C ILE A 49 -0.15 6.98 -16.20
N LEU A 50 1.14 6.73 -15.93
CA LEU A 50 2.24 7.52 -16.48
C LEU A 50 2.39 7.30 -17.99
N HIS A 51 2.05 6.11 -18.48
CA HIS A 51 1.88 5.85 -19.90
C HIS A 51 0.60 6.51 -20.42
N ASP A 52 -0.56 6.09 -19.90
CA ASP A 52 -1.87 6.41 -20.47
C ASP A 52 -2.16 7.91 -20.53
N LYS A 53 -1.79 8.65 -19.47
CA LYS A 53 -2.08 10.08 -19.34
C LYS A 53 -0.86 10.96 -19.59
N GLY A 54 0.32 10.49 -19.18
CA GLY A 54 1.54 11.27 -19.26
C GLY A 54 2.33 11.08 -20.54
N LYS A 55 2.16 9.93 -21.23
CA LYS A 55 3.05 9.47 -22.30
C LYS A 55 4.54 9.50 -21.90
N LEU A 56 4.81 9.30 -20.60
CA LEU A 56 6.15 9.44 -20.01
C LEU A 56 6.98 8.16 -20.10
N ILE A 57 6.33 7.03 -20.27
CA ILE A 57 6.93 5.70 -20.40
C ILE A 57 6.29 4.97 -21.59
N PRO A 58 6.98 4.00 -22.22
CA PRO A 58 6.41 3.26 -23.35
C PRO A 58 5.29 2.31 -22.92
N ALA A 59 4.46 1.89 -23.87
CA ALA A 59 3.29 1.04 -23.61
C ALA A 59 3.67 -0.34 -23.06
N ASP A 60 4.82 -0.86 -23.48
CA ASP A 60 5.38 -2.16 -23.11
C ASP A 60 6.19 -2.13 -21.80
N TRP A 61 6.06 -1.07 -21.00
CA TRP A 61 6.91 -0.85 -19.82
C TRP A 61 6.99 -2.07 -18.90
N GLN A 62 5.87 -2.80 -18.74
CA GLN A 62 5.76 -3.91 -17.81
C GLN A 62 6.65 -5.10 -18.20
N SER A 63 6.86 -5.33 -19.51
CA SER A 63 7.71 -6.41 -20.02
C SER A 63 9.18 -6.04 -20.20
N ARG A 64 9.55 -4.77 -19.97
CA ARG A 64 10.94 -4.30 -20.18
C ARG A 64 11.93 -4.84 -19.15
N LEU A 65 11.45 -5.33 -18.01
CA LEU A 65 12.24 -5.97 -16.96
C LEU A 65 11.61 -7.31 -16.57
N PRO A 66 12.40 -8.27 -16.04
CA PRO A 66 11.89 -9.55 -15.56
C PRO A 66 10.75 -9.42 -14.54
N ASN A 67 9.97 -10.49 -14.37
CA ASN A 67 8.90 -10.59 -13.38
C ASN A 67 7.87 -9.46 -13.49
N ASN A 68 7.47 -9.11 -14.72
CA ASN A 68 6.53 -8.01 -15.00
C ASN A 68 6.99 -6.68 -14.38
N SER A 69 8.30 -6.41 -14.44
CA SER A 69 8.93 -5.24 -13.80
C SER A 69 8.75 -5.16 -12.28
N SER A 70 8.57 -6.30 -11.61
CA SER A 70 8.49 -6.41 -10.15
C SER A 70 9.70 -7.16 -9.60
N PRO A 71 10.74 -6.45 -9.12
CA PRO A 71 11.96 -7.10 -8.60
C PRO A 71 11.75 -7.80 -7.25
N PHE A 72 10.66 -7.49 -6.55
CA PHE A 72 10.26 -8.12 -5.29
C PHE A 72 8.74 -8.19 -5.19
N TYR A 73 8.25 -8.98 -4.23
CA TYR A 73 6.84 -9.05 -3.83
C TYR A 73 6.77 -8.99 -2.29
N SER A 74 5.60 -8.64 -1.78
CA SER A 74 5.30 -8.62 -0.35
C SER A 74 3.85 -9.09 -0.16
N THR A 75 3.47 -9.40 1.07
CA THR A 75 2.11 -9.78 1.44
C THR A 75 1.56 -8.83 2.50
N MET A 76 0.23 -8.85 2.67
CA MET A 76 -0.42 -8.10 3.74
C MET A 76 -0.30 -8.88 5.05
N GLY A 77 0.22 -8.22 6.08
CA GLY A 77 0.34 -8.76 7.43
C GLY A 77 -0.39 -7.90 8.46
N PHE A 78 -0.65 -8.51 9.63
CA PHE A 78 -1.21 -7.83 10.78
C PHE A 78 -0.12 -7.53 11.79
N LEU A 79 0.04 -6.25 12.11
CA LEU A 79 0.84 -5.80 13.25
C LEU A 79 -0.10 -5.50 14.41
N VAL A 80 -0.03 -6.31 15.46
CA VAL A 80 -0.85 -6.19 16.67
C VAL A 80 -0.06 -5.58 17.83
N ARG A 81 -0.77 -5.09 18.86
CA ARG A 81 -0.14 -4.66 20.12
C ARG A 81 0.56 -5.82 20.82
N LYS A 82 1.60 -5.52 21.59
CA LYS A 82 2.37 -6.52 22.36
C LYS A 82 1.41 -7.37 23.21
N GLY A 83 1.55 -8.69 23.13
CA GLY A 83 0.70 -9.65 23.82
C GLY A 83 -0.63 -9.97 23.13
N ASN A 84 -0.93 -9.33 21.99
CA ASN A 84 -2.16 -9.51 21.22
C ASN A 84 -3.43 -9.45 22.11
N PRO A 85 -3.70 -8.32 22.78
CA PRO A 85 -4.77 -8.21 23.79
C PRO A 85 -6.18 -8.43 23.22
N LYS A 86 -6.36 -8.25 21.91
CA LYS A 86 -7.61 -8.51 21.21
C LYS A 86 -7.72 -9.93 20.65
N ASN A 87 -6.66 -10.74 20.80
CA ASN A 87 -6.59 -12.10 20.29
C ASN A 87 -6.90 -12.19 18.79
N ILE A 88 -6.27 -11.32 17.99
CA ILE A 88 -6.45 -11.23 16.54
C ILE A 88 -5.53 -12.24 15.86
N HIS A 89 -6.09 -13.14 15.08
CA HIS A 89 -5.37 -14.19 14.35
C HIS A 89 -5.73 -14.24 12.87
N ASP A 90 -6.93 -13.81 12.49
CA ASP A 90 -7.38 -13.86 11.11
C ASP A 90 -8.22 -12.63 10.69
N TRP A 91 -8.75 -12.68 9.46
CA TRP A 91 -9.58 -11.62 8.91
C TRP A 91 -10.95 -11.49 9.59
N ASN A 92 -11.51 -12.57 10.14
CA ASN A 92 -12.80 -12.54 10.83
C ASN A 92 -12.71 -11.81 12.17
N ASP A 93 -11.56 -11.84 12.83
CA ASP A 93 -11.33 -11.04 14.03
C ASP A 93 -11.44 -9.54 13.76
N LEU A 94 -11.13 -9.09 12.53
CA LEU A 94 -11.09 -7.67 12.17
C LEU A 94 -12.46 -7.03 12.04
N VAL A 95 -13.54 -7.82 11.95
CA VAL A 95 -14.92 -7.33 11.89
C VAL A 95 -15.64 -7.35 13.24
N ARG A 96 -14.98 -7.80 14.31
CA ARG A 96 -15.51 -7.71 15.67
C ARG A 96 -15.74 -6.26 16.08
N SER A 97 -16.82 -6.00 16.82
CA SER A 97 -17.21 -4.64 17.22
C SER A 97 -16.21 -3.94 18.14
N ASP A 98 -15.39 -4.71 18.86
CA ASP A 98 -14.41 -4.21 19.81
C ASP A 98 -13.01 -3.99 19.21
N VAL A 99 -12.82 -4.27 17.92
CA VAL A 99 -11.53 -4.16 17.23
C VAL A 99 -11.49 -2.90 16.36
N LYS A 100 -10.43 -2.12 16.51
CA LYS A 100 -10.16 -0.91 15.73
C LYS A 100 -8.98 -1.11 14.78
N LEU A 101 -9.21 -0.82 13.51
CA LEU A 101 -8.27 -1.06 12.42
C LEU A 101 -7.55 0.22 12.01
N ILE A 102 -6.27 0.08 11.67
CA ILE A 102 -5.48 1.10 11.01
C ILE A 102 -5.00 0.56 9.67
N PHE A 103 -5.38 1.22 8.58
CA PHE A 103 -4.75 1.09 7.27
C PHE A 103 -5.01 2.37 6.45
N PRO A 104 -4.21 2.67 5.41
CA PRO A 104 -4.33 3.96 4.72
C PRO A 104 -5.60 4.06 3.84
N ASN A 105 -5.81 5.21 3.20
CA ASN A 105 -6.94 5.47 2.32
C ASN A 105 -6.76 4.83 0.92
N PRO A 106 -7.70 3.99 0.44
CA PRO A 106 -7.65 3.38 -0.90
C PRO A 106 -7.61 4.40 -2.06
N LYS A 107 -8.15 5.61 -1.85
CA LYS A 107 -8.15 6.67 -2.87
C LYS A 107 -6.76 7.26 -3.14
N THR A 108 -5.82 7.13 -2.20
CA THR A 108 -4.50 7.78 -2.30
C THR A 108 -3.32 6.82 -2.15
N SER A 109 -3.57 5.57 -1.75
CA SER A 109 -2.53 4.61 -1.38
C SER A 109 -2.72 3.25 -2.05
N GLY A 110 -1.68 2.73 -2.72
CA GLY A 110 -1.65 1.35 -3.19
C GLY A 110 -1.69 0.32 -2.04
N ASN A 111 -1.06 0.61 -0.89
CA ASN A 111 -1.10 -0.27 0.29
C ASN A 111 -2.56 -0.51 0.71
N ALA A 112 -3.36 0.55 0.77
CA ALA A 112 -4.77 0.46 1.13
C ALA A 112 -5.62 -0.34 0.14
N ARG A 113 -5.33 -0.21 -1.16
CA ARG A 113 -5.99 -1.01 -2.20
C ARG A 113 -5.65 -2.49 -2.05
N TYR A 114 -4.41 -2.85 -1.71
CA TYR A 114 -4.06 -4.24 -1.40
C TYR A 114 -4.66 -4.73 -0.09
N THR A 115 -4.73 -3.91 0.96
CA THR A 115 -5.47 -4.25 2.19
C THR A 115 -6.92 -4.60 1.87
N TYR A 116 -7.58 -3.75 1.08
CA TYR A 116 -8.97 -3.96 0.68
C TYR A 116 -9.13 -5.26 -0.12
N LEU A 117 -8.27 -5.50 -1.11
CA LEU A 117 -8.31 -6.71 -1.93
C LEU A 117 -8.01 -7.98 -1.13
N ALA A 118 -7.09 -7.92 -0.17
CA ALA A 118 -6.77 -9.04 0.71
C ALA A 118 -7.95 -9.38 1.63
N ALA A 119 -8.58 -8.37 2.24
CA ALA A 119 -9.78 -8.55 3.05
C ALA A 119 -10.96 -9.10 2.22
N TRP A 120 -11.19 -8.53 1.04
CA TRP A 120 -12.23 -8.99 0.12
C TRP A 120 -11.99 -10.46 -0.28
N GLY A 121 -10.79 -10.80 -0.72
CA GLY A 121 -10.46 -12.16 -1.14
C GLY A 121 -10.56 -13.18 0.00
N ALA A 122 -10.23 -12.78 1.23
CA ALA A 122 -10.41 -13.61 2.41
C ALA A 122 -11.89 -13.88 2.71
N ALA A 123 -12.72 -12.83 2.69
CA ALA A 123 -14.16 -12.94 2.92
C ALA A 123 -14.86 -13.74 1.82
N ASP A 124 -14.59 -13.41 0.55
CA ASP A 124 -15.14 -14.12 -0.62
C ASP A 124 -14.83 -15.62 -0.57
N LYS A 125 -13.61 -15.98 -0.20
CA LYS A 125 -13.22 -17.39 -0.01
C LYS A 125 -13.94 -18.04 1.18
N ALA A 126 -14.07 -17.34 2.31
CA ALA A 126 -14.74 -17.86 3.51
C ALA A 126 -16.25 -18.07 3.29
N ASP A 127 -16.87 -17.21 2.49
CA ASP A 127 -18.30 -17.22 2.20
C ASP A 127 -18.68 -18.13 1.02
N GLY A 128 -17.70 -18.76 0.36
CA GLY A 128 -17.93 -19.60 -0.81
C GLY A 128 -18.32 -18.84 -2.07
N GLY A 129 -17.87 -17.58 -2.21
CA GLY A 129 -18.18 -16.70 -3.34
C GLY A 129 -19.54 -16.00 -3.23
N ASP A 130 -20.17 -16.00 -2.06
CA ASP A 130 -21.40 -15.24 -1.82
C ASP A 130 -21.08 -13.74 -1.68
N LYS A 131 -21.25 -13.03 -2.80
CA LYS A 131 -21.01 -11.60 -2.89
C LYS A 131 -21.75 -10.78 -1.82
N GLY A 132 -22.98 -11.17 -1.45
CA GLY A 132 -23.78 -10.43 -0.47
C GLY A 132 -23.15 -10.48 0.92
N LYS A 133 -22.63 -11.65 1.32
CA LYS A 133 -21.91 -11.82 2.59
C LYS A 133 -20.56 -11.11 2.58
N THR A 134 -19.82 -11.18 1.48
CA THR A 134 -18.56 -10.46 1.33
C THR A 134 -18.75 -8.95 1.44
N GLU A 135 -19.80 -8.39 0.85
CA GLU A 135 -20.12 -6.96 0.97
C GLU A 135 -20.50 -6.57 2.41
N GLN A 136 -21.22 -7.44 3.14
CA GLN A 136 -21.53 -7.22 4.56
C GLN A 136 -20.26 -7.24 5.43
N PHE A 137 -19.39 -8.23 5.21
CA PHE A 137 -18.07 -8.30 5.86
C PHE A 137 -17.27 -7.02 5.60
N MET A 138 -17.15 -6.61 4.35
CA MET A 138 -16.36 -5.42 3.98
C MET A 138 -16.98 -4.13 4.52
N THR A 139 -18.30 -4.06 4.62
CA THR A 139 -18.99 -2.94 5.27
C THR A 139 -18.61 -2.84 6.74
N GLN A 140 -18.63 -3.96 7.46
CA GLN A 140 -18.25 -3.99 8.87
C GLN A 140 -16.75 -3.72 9.07
N PHE A 141 -15.91 -4.30 8.22
CA PHE A 141 -14.47 -4.07 8.20
C PHE A 141 -14.14 -2.59 8.05
N LEU A 142 -14.77 -1.90 7.09
CA LEU A 142 -14.57 -0.46 6.90
C LEU A 142 -15.11 0.39 8.05
N LYS A 143 -16.20 -0.04 8.71
CA LYS A 143 -16.72 0.64 9.93
C LYS A 143 -15.76 0.55 11.12
N ASN A 144 -14.91 -0.48 11.16
CA ASN A 144 -13.91 -0.65 12.21
C ASN A 144 -12.63 0.17 11.97
N VAL A 145 -12.51 0.86 10.84
CA VAL A 145 -11.35 1.72 10.56
C VAL A 145 -11.43 3.00 11.37
N GLU A 146 -10.40 3.24 12.18
CA GLU A 146 -10.34 4.41 13.06
C GLU A 146 -9.93 5.68 12.28
N VAL A 147 -8.93 5.55 11.40
CA VAL A 147 -8.36 6.68 10.64
C VAL A 147 -7.91 6.22 9.25
N PHE A 148 -8.28 6.97 8.21
CA PHE A 148 -7.81 6.77 6.84
C PHE A 148 -6.62 7.67 6.51
N ASP A 149 -5.42 7.28 6.94
CA ASP A 149 -4.18 7.99 6.61
C ASP A 149 -3.89 8.05 5.11
N THR A 150 -3.18 9.08 4.64
CA THR A 150 -2.94 9.26 3.19
C THR A 150 -2.08 8.13 2.56
N GLY A 151 -1.25 7.45 3.34
CA GLY A 151 -0.35 6.38 2.87
C GLY A 151 0.21 5.52 4.00
N GLY A 152 0.88 4.41 3.64
CA GLY A 152 1.34 3.40 4.59
C GLY A 152 2.18 3.95 5.74
N ARG A 153 3.12 4.86 5.47
CA ARG A 153 3.92 5.52 6.52
C ARG A 153 3.07 6.28 7.54
N GLY A 154 2.04 6.98 7.07
CA GLY A 154 1.10 7.69 7.95
C GLY A 154 0.37 6.70 8.86
N ALA A 155 -0.15 5.62 8.29
CA ALA A 155 -0.80 4.54 9.04
C ALA A 155 0.14 3.92 10.09
N THR A 156 1.42 3.68 9.76
CA THR A 156 2.43 3.20 10.70
C THR A 156 2.66 4.20 11.84
N THR A 157 2.82 5.48 11.56
CA THR A 157 2.97 6.53 12.60
C THR A 157 1.72 6.62 13.48
N THR A 158 0.52 6.58 12.90
CA THR A 158 -0.75 6.56 13.66
C THR A 158 -0.81 5.37 14.61
N PHE A 159 -0.44 4.18 14.16
CA PHE A 159 -0.46 2.99 15.00
C PHE A 159 0.66 3.01 16.05
N ALA A 160 1.91 3.15 15.61
CA ALA A 160 3.10 2.94 16.44
C ALA A 160 3.43 4.12 17.35
N GLU A 161 3.29 5.35 16.85
CA GLU A 161 3.69 6.56 17.58
C GLU A 161 2.51 7.21 18.28
N ARG A 162 1.34 7.27 17.65
CA ARG A 162 0.13 7.89 18.25
C ARG A 162 -0.72 6.92 19.07
N GLY A 163 -0.42 5.62 19.02
CA GLY A 163 -1.09 4.62 19.85
C GLY A 163 -2.55 4.36 19.47
N LEU A 164 -2.98 4.71 18.26
CA LEU A 164 -4.36 4.50 17.80
C LEU A 164 -4.55 3.11 17.19
N GLY A 165 -5.73 2.53 17.39
CA GLY A 165 -6.12 1.22 16.87
C GLY A 165 -5.47 0.02 17.56
N ASP A 166 -6.08 -1.14 17.35
CA ASP A 166 -5.67 -2.43 17.91
C ASP A 166 -4.76 -3.22 16.97
N VAL A 167 -4.92 -3.02 15.66
CA VAL A 167 -4.18 -3.71 14.60
C VAL A 167 -3.91 -2.76 13.43
N LEU A 168 -2.67 -2.79 12.95
CA LEU A 168 -2.25 -2.18 11.68
C LEU A 168 -2.18 -3.26 10.61
N ILE A 169 -2.82 -3.00 9.46
CA ILE A 169 -2.72 -3.87 8.29
C ILE A 169 -1.79 -3.19 7.29
N SER A 170 -0.65 -3.83 7.01
CA SER A 170 0.40 -3.27 6.14
C SER A 170 1.18 -4.37 5.44
N PHE A 171 2.00 -4.00 4.46
CA PHE A 171 2.97 -4.91 3.85
C PHE A 171 3.96 -5.44 4.89
N GLU A 172 4.28 -6.73 4.77
CA GLU A 172 5.48 -7.32 5.38
C GLU A 172 6.71 -6.59 4.82
N SER A 173 7.55 -6.07 5.73
CA SER A 173 8.77 -5.31 5.40
C SER A 173 10.00 -6.14 5.71
#